data_AF-A0A0M1NIL9-F1
#
_entry.id   AF-A0A0M1NIL9-F1
#
_cell.length_a   1.000
_cell.length_b   1.000
_cell.length_c   1.000
_cell.angle_alpha   90.00
_cell.angle_beta   90.00
_cell.angle_gamma   90.00
#
_symmetry.space_group_name_H-M   'P 1'
#
loop_
_entity.id
_entity.type
_entity.pdbx_description
1 polymer ?
#
loop_
_entity_poly.entity_id
_entity_poly.type
_entity_poly.pdbx_seq_one_letter_code
_entity_poly.pdbx_strand_id
1 'polypeptide(L)'
;MPQTWTSDNSDAVSRLKIQYGTSLVYPPSSMGAHVSAVPNHQVHRHTSLRTRGYAAMSGNFGYELDLTAFSEQEKDEVREQVKLFKEIRHLVQFGDLYRLRNPFEGTEAAWTIVSEDRSEAVLFYFRILSEANAPIVWLRTAGLDPEEDYRCLEDGNIYGGDRLMNAGLAVPPMPGDFQSFIWRLRRV
;
A
#
# COMPACT_ATOMS: atom_id res chain seq x y z
N MET A 1 14.60 2.62 15.40
CA MET A 1 13.21 2.11 15.44
C MET A 1 13.30 0.62 15.71
N PRO A 2 12.72 0.11 16.80
CA PRO A 2 12.69 -1.33 17.05
C PRO A 2 11.77 -1.98 16.02
N GLN A 3 12.28 -2.96 15.29
CA GLN A 3 11.53 -3.73 14.30
C GLN A 3 11.90 -5.20 14.42
N THR A 4 11.03 -6.08 13.91
CA THR A 4 11.34 -7.49 13.72
C THR A 4 11.15 -7.88 12.27
N TRP A 5 11.84 -8.93 11.84
CA TRP A 5 11.58 -9.55 10.56
C TRP A 5 10.24 -10.26 10.60
N THR A 6 9.28 -9.77 9.81
CA THR A 6 7.88 -10.20 9.97
C THR A 6 7.65 -11.61 9.44
N SER A 7 8.37 -12.03 8.39
CA SER A 7 8.23 -13.33 7.73
C SER A 7 9.28 -13.49 6.64
N ASP A 8 9.86 -14.68 6.50
CA ASP A 8 10.73 -15.04 5.36
C ASP A 8 9.99 -15.11 4.02
N ASN A 9 8.67 -15.35 4.06
CA ASN A 9 7.85 -15.24 2.86
C ASN A 9 7.74 -13.77 2.44
N SER A 10 8.44 -13.40 1.37
CA SER A 10 8.51 -12.04 0.80
C SER A 10 7.65 -11.89 -0.47
N ASP A 11 6.81 -12.86 -0.79
CA ASP A 11 5.84 -12.72 -1.87
C ASP A 11 4.81 -11.63 -1.53
N ALA A 12 4.67 -10.64 -2.40
CA ALA A 12 3.87 -9.44 -2.14
C ALA A 12 2.41 -9.78 -1.77
N VAL A 13 1.82 -10.78 -2.44
CA VAL A 13 0.42 -11.18 -2.25
C VAL A 13 0.24 -11.95 -0.94
N SER A 14 1.16 -12.87 -0.61
CA SER A 14 1.19 -13.55 0.68
C SER A 14 1.37 -12.57 1.84
N ARG A 15 2.22 -11.54 1.61
CA ARG A 15 2.48 -10.47 2.57
C ARG A 15 1.26 -9.63 2.89
N LEU A 16 0.29 -9.49 1.99
CA LEU A 16 -0.99 -8.80 2.29
C LEU A 16 -1.71 -9.44 3.48
N LYS A 17 -1.82 -10.78 3.49
CA LYS A 17 -2.45 -11.53 4.59
C LYS A 17 -1.63 -11.49 5.87
N ILE A 18 -0.31 -11.68 5.74
CA ILE A 18 0.62 -11.68 6.88
C ILE A 18 0.59 -10.32 7.58
N GLN A 19 0.80 -9.23 6.84
CA GLN A 19 0.82 -7.87 7.40
C GLN A 19 -0.55 -7.45 7.91
N TYR A 20 -1.65 -7.83 7.24
CA TYR A 20 -3.01 -7.64 7.76
C TYR A 20 -3.18 -8.31 9.13
N GLY A 21 -2.80 -9.59 9.26
CA GLY A 21 -2.88 -10.33 10.52
C GLY A 21 -1.99 -9.74 11.61
N THR A 22 -0.73 -9.41 11.29
CA THR A 22 0.21 -8.77 12.23
C THR A 22 -0.33 -7.44 12.74
N SER A 23 -1.01 -6.67 11.89
CA SER A 23 -1.57 -5.35 12.24
C SER A 23 -2.72 -5.39 13.24
N LEU A 24 -3.25 -6.58 13.58
CA LEU A 24 -4.27 -6.72 14.61
C LEU A 24 -3.75 -6.33 16.00
N VAL A 25 -2.44 -6.50 16.24
CA VAL A 25 -1.82 -6.26 17.56
C VAL A 25 -0.57 -5.39 17.46
N TYR A 26 0.15 -5.43 16.34
CA TYR A 26 1.43 -4.74 16.20
C TYR A 26 1.36 -3.60 15.18
N PRO A 27 2.06 -2.47 15.42
CA PRO A 27 2.06 -1.34 14.51
C PRO A 27 2.90 -1.62 13.24
N PRO A 28 2.61 -0.97 12.09
CA PRO A 28 3.40 -1.14 10.87
C PRO A 28 4.90 -0.85 11.02
N SER A 29 5.28 0.08 11.90
CA SER A 29 6.69 0.37 12.23
C SER A 29 7.48 -0.82 12.75
N SER A 30 6.80 -1.80 13.37
CA SER A 30 7.45 -3.02 13.87
C SER A 30 7.69 -4.07 12.78
N MET A 31 7.08 -3.93 11.61
CA MET A 31 7.05 -4.94 10.56
C MET A 31 8.17 -4.73 9.54
N GLY A 32 9.31 -5.40 9.66
CA GLY A 32 10.32 -5.42 8.60
C GLY A 32 9.74 -6.01 7.31
N ALA A 33 9.89 -5.29 6.19
CA ALA A 33 9.26 -5.64 4.92
C ALA A 33 10.12 -5.25 3.70
N HIS A 34 10.64 -6.24 2.98
CA HIS A 34 11.54 -6.00 1.85
C HIS A 34 10.92 -6.36 0.50
N VAL A 35 11.30 -5.60 -0.52
CA VAL A 35 11.14 -5.97 -1.93
C VAL A 35 12.18 -7.04 -2.26
N SER A 36 11.73 -8.20 -2.72
CA SER A 36 12.58 -9.33 -3.12
C SER A 36 12.43 -9.67 -4.62
N ALA A 37 13.31 -10.54 -5.13
CA ALA A 37 13.32 -10.96 -6.53
C ALA A 37 12.06 -11.76 -6.94
N VAL A 38 11.78 -11.80 -8.25
CA VAL A 38 10.73 -12.65 -8.85
C VAL A 38 11.31 -13.54 -9.97
N PRO A 39 10.79 -14.77 -10.19
CA PRO A 39 9.74 -15.44 -9.43
C PRO A 39 10.11 -15.58 -7.95
N ASN A 40 9.15 -15.32 -7.06
CA ASN A 40 9.42 -15.28 -5.62
C ASN A 40 10.05 -16.61 -5.15
N HIS A 41 11.06 -16.54 -4.28
CA HIS A 41 11.81 -17.74 -3.89
C HIS A 41 11.02 -18.73 -3.04
N GLN A 42 9.99 -18.29 -2.31
CA GLN A 42 9.20 -19.15 -1.42
C GLN A 42 8.01 -19.81 -2.14
N VAL A 43 7.37 -19.11 -3.07
CA VAL A 43 6.11 -19.57 -3.71
C VAL A 43 6.11 -19.46 -5.24
N HIS A 44 7.22 -19.07 -5.86
CA HIS A 44 7.41 -18.97 -7.31
C HIS A 44 6.43 -18.05 -8.05
N ARG A 45 5.72 -17.17 -7.33
CA ARG A 45 4.79 -16.19 -7.92
C ARG A 45 5.55 -15.05 -8.58
N HIS A 46 5.05 -14.59 -9.71
CA HIS A 46 5.48 -13.34 -10.34
C HIS A 46 4.55 -12.20 -9.92
N THR A 47 5.14 -11.09 -9.49
CA THR A 47 4.44 -9.83 -9.18
C THR A 47 5.28 -8.65 -9.66
N SER A 48 4.63 -7.57 -10.12
CA SER A 48 5.34 -6.37 -10.58
C SER A 48 6.23 -5.78 -9.48
N LEU A 49 7.25 -5.02 -9.88
CA LEU A 49 8.10 -4.30 -8.92
C LEU A 49 7.29 -3.29 -8.11
N ARG A 50 6.29 -2.64 -8.72
CA ARG A 50 5.35 -1.73 -8.07
C ARG A 50 4.56 -2.41 -6.95
N THR A 51 3.97 -3.58 -7.22
CA THR A 51 3.18 -4.30 -6.22
C THR A 51 4.04 -4.75 -5.04
N ARG A 52 5.25 -5.24 -5.29
CA ARG A 52 6.23 -5.56 -4.24
C ARG A 52 6.60 -4.33 -3.44
N GLY A 53 6.88 -3.21 -4.11
CA GLY A 53 7.20 -1.92 -3.51
C GLY A 53 6.12 -1.46 -2.54
N TYR A 54 4.86 -1.36 -3.00
CA TYR A 54 3.76 -0.90 -2.16
C TYR A 54 3.44 -1.85 -1.01
N ALA A 55 3.52 -3.18 -1.22
CA ALA A 55 3.36 -4.13 -0.13
C ALA A 55 4.45 -3.94 0.94
N ALA A 56 5.71 -3.75 0.53
CA ALA A 56 6.82 -3.50 1.43
C ALA A 56 6.72 -2.13 2.15
N MET A 57 6.21 -1.09 1.47
CA MET A 57 6.01 0.25 2.05
C MET A 57 4.93 0.32 3.13
N SER A 58 4.08 -0.69 3.23
CA SER A 58 3.10 -0.81 4.32
C SER A 58 3.67 -1.44 5.61
N GLY A 59 4.99 -1.65 5.64
CA GLY A 59 5.79 -1.88 6.84
C GLY A 59 7.06 -1.03 6.80
N ASN A 60 8.10 -1.42 7.55
CA ASN A 60 9.40 -0.77 7.49
C ASN A 60 10.20 -1.26 6.27
N PHE A 61 9.95 -0.59 5.14
CA PHE A 61 10.46 -0.84 3.79
C PHE A 61 11.98 -1.14 3.70
N GLY A 62 12.35 -1.95 2.71
CA GLY A 62 13.74 -2.22 2.33
C GLY A 62 13.83 -3.08 1.07
N TYR A 63 15.04 -3.53 0.72
CA TYR A 63 15.32 -4.38 -0.44
C TYR A 63 16.16 -5.58 -0.04
N GLU A 64 15.86 -6.74 -0.64
CA GLU A 64 16.53 -8.01 -0.38
C GLU A 64 16.62 -8.83 -1.67
N LEU A 65 17.49 -8.37 -2.57
CA LEU A 65 17.77 -8.97 -3.87
C LEU A 65 19.09 -8.41 -4.42
N ASP A 66 19.61 -9.01 -5.49
CA ASP A 66 20.79 -8.49 -6.20
C ASP A 66 20.44 -7.24 -7.03
N LEU A 67 20.79 -6.06 -6.51
CA LEU A 67 20.54 -4.77 -7.16
C LEU A 67 21.31 -4.61 -8.48
N THR A 68 22.39 -5.38 -8.69
CA THR A 68 23.20 -5.31 -9.92
C THR A 68 22.51 -5.93 -11.12
N ALA A 69 21.53 -6.80 -10.86
CA ALA A 69 20.75 -7.48 -11.88
C ALA A 69 19.59 -6.64 -12.45
N PHE A 70 19.29 -5.47 -11.85
CA PHE A 70 18.23 -4.60 -12.34
C PHE A 70 18.54 -3.97 -13.69
N SER A 71 17.53 -3.95 -14.55
CA SER A 71 17.52 -3.07 -15.72
C SER A 71 17.52 -1.59 -15.31
N GLU A 72 17.90 -0.69 -16.22
CA GLU A 72 17.86 0.75 -15.92
C GLU A 72 16.45 1.24 -15.59
N GLN A 73 15.43 0.65 -16.21
CA GLN A 73 14.02 0.95 -15.94
C GLN A 73 13.62 0.56 -14.51
N GLU A 74 14.04 -0.62 -14.05
CA GLU A 74 13.81 -1.06 -12.67
C GLU A 74 14.59 -0.19 -11.67
N LYS A 75 15.82 0.24 -12.01
CA LYS A 75 16.57 1.18 -11.17
C LYS A 75 15.86 2.52 -11.02
N ASP A 76 15.25 3.04 -12.09
CA ASP A 76 14.43 4.25 -12.03
C ASP A 76 13.20 4.04 -11.14
N GLU A 77 12.51 2.91 -11.28
CA GLU A 77 11.39 2.58 -10.41
C GLU A 77 11.80 2.47 -8.93
N VAL A 78 12.96 1.86 -8.64
CA VAL A 78 13.53 1.77 -7.29
C VAL A 78 13.84 3.16 -6.72
N ARG A 79 14.39 4.09 -7.52
CA ARG A 79 14.65 5.47 -7.09
C ARG A 79 13.36 6.18 -6.70
N GLU A 80 12.33 6.05 -7.51
CA GLU A 80 11.01 6.63 -7.21
C GLU A 80 10.36 5.97 -5.99
N GLN A 81 10.51 4.65 -5.81
CA GLN A 81 10.04 3.96 -4.62
C GLN A 81 10.72 4.47 -3.34
N VAL A 82 12.06 4.63 -3.37
CA VAL A 82 12.81 5.16 -2.21
C VAL A 82 12.39 6.60 -1.90
N LYS A 83 12.21 7.44 -2.94
CA LYS A 83 11.73 8.81 -2.79
C LYS A 83 10.34 8.85 -2.16
N LEU A 84 9.40 8.10 -2.74
CA LEU A 84 8.03 7.98 -2.23
C LEU A 84 8.01 7.49 -0.78
N PHE A 85 8.76 6.45 -0.44
CA PHE A 85 8.79 5.95 0.95
C PHE A 85 9.35 7.02 1.90
N LYS A 86 10.36 7.80 1.51
CA LYS A 86 10.84 8.92 2.32
C LYS A 86 9.78 10.00 2.54
N GLU A 87 8.91 10.22 1.57
CA GLU A 87 7.79 11.17 1.67
C GLU A 87 6.68 10.67 2.59
N ILE A 88 6.41 9.37 2.67
CA ILE A 88 5.29 8.81 3.47
C ILE A 88 5.70 8.08 4.75
N ARG A 89 7.01 7.86 5.00
CA ARG A 89 7.47 7.00 6.11
C ARG A 89 7.02 7.48 7.48
N HIS A 90 6.81 8.77 7.69
CA HIS A 90 6.31 9.30 8.97
C HIS A 90 4.89 8.81 9.24
N LEU A 91 4.05 8.75 8.20
CA LEU A 91 2.73 8.14 8.28
C LEU A 91 2.86 6.65 8.59
N VAL A 92 3.63 5.90 7.81
CA VAL A 92 3.76 4.45 8.00
C VAL A 92 4.28 4.10 9.40
N GLN A 93 5.20 4.90 9.94
CA GLN A 93 5.84 4.59 11.21
C GLN A 93 5.02 5.01 12.44
N PHE A 94 4.26 6.10 12.35
CA PHE A 94 3.64 6.75 13.51
C PHE A 94 2.15 7.08 13.35
N GLY A 95 1.60 6.93 12.15
CA GLY A 95 0.19 7.18 11.87
C GLY A 95 -0.72 6.03 12.27
N ASP A 96 -2.01 6.32 12.31
CA ASP A 96 -3.08 5.39 12.64
C ASP A 96 -3.45 4.54 11.42
N LEU A 97 -3.27 3.23 11.53
CA LEU A 97 -3.62 2.26 10.49
C LEU A 97 -5.10 1.85 10.60
N TYR A 98 -5.84 1.99 9.51
CA TYR A 98 -7.20 1.48 9.36
C TYR A 98 -7.25 0.44 8.23
N ARG A 99 -7.70 -0.78 8.56
CA ARG A 99 -7.93 -1.85 7.57
C ARG A 99 -9.25 -1.61 6.84
N LEU A 100 -9.21 -1.62 5.50
CA LEU A 100 -10.36 -1.25 4.64
C LEU A 100 -10.92 -2.45 3.86
N ARG A 101 -10.05 -3.34 3.36
CA ARG A 101 -10.45 -4.60 2.70
C ARG A 101 -9.69 -5.77 3.30
N ASN A 102 -10.43 -6.82 3.65
CA ASN A 102 -9.89 -8.02 4.26
C ASN A 102 -9.38 -9.00 3.19
N PRO A 103 -8.06 -9.27 3.08
CA PRO A 103 -7.52 -10.19 2.08
C PRO A 103 -7.89 -11.67 2.32
N PHE A 104 -8.54 -11.99 3.45
CA PHE A 104 -9.05 -13.33 3.73
C PHE A 104 -10.47 -13.57 3.18
N GLU A 105 -11.20 -12.50 2.85
CA GLU A 105 -12.62 -12.57 2.46
C GLU A 105 -12.86 -12.32 0.96
N GLY A 106 -11.80 -12.06 0.18
CA GLY A 106 -11.95 -11.77 -1.24
C GLY A 106 -10.62 -11.66 -1.99
N THR A 107 -10.68 -11.01 -3.13
CA THR A 107 -9.55 -10.85 -4.08
C THR A 107 -8.92 -9.46 -4.00
N GLU A 108 -9.14 -8.74 -2.90
CA GLU A 108 -8.66 -7.38 -2.68
C GLU A 108 -8.08 -7.23 -1.27
N ALA A 109 -7.10 -6.35 -1.13
CA ALA A 109 -6.58 -5.91 0.17
C ALA A 109 -6.43 -4.39 0.15
N ALA A 110 -6.78 -3.73 1.25
CA ALA A 110 -6.62 -2.30 1.36
C ALA A 110 -6.54 -1.85 2.81
N TRP A 111 -5.77 -0.80 3.03
CA TRP A 111 -5.68 -0.10 4.31
C TRP A 111 -5.27 1.35 4.07
N THR A 112 -5.58 2.22 5.02
CA THR A 112 -5.11 3.61 5.04
C THR A 112 -4.29 3.84 6.30
N ILE A 113 -3.32 4.74 6.22
CA ILE A 113 -2.56 5.22 7.38
C ILE A 113 -2.70 6.73 7.41
N VAL A 114 -3.21 7.26 8.53
CA VAL A 114 -3.56 8.67 8.70
C VAL A 114 -2.67 9.29 9.77
N SER A 115 -2.22 10.53 9.57
CA SER A 115 -1.48 11.27 10.60
C SER A 115 -2.37 11.54 11.83
N GLU A 116 -1.76 11.66 13.01
CA GLU A 116 -2.47 11.92 14.27
C GLU A 116 -3.36 13.19 14.20
N ASP A 117 -2.89 14.24 13.53
CA ASP A 117 -3.62 15.49 13.30
C ASP A 117 -4.59 15.46 12.11
N ARG A 118 -4.72 14.29 11.48
CA ARG A 118 -5.54 14.01 10.29
C ARG A 118 -5.25 14.91 9.10
N SER A 119 -4.07 15.53 9.02
CA SER A 119 -3.66 16.39 7.92
C SER A 119 -3.19 15.63 6.69
N GLU A 120 -2.69 14.40 6.85
CA GLU A 120 -2.17 13.59 5.77
C GLU A 120 -2.64 12.13 5.88
N ALA A 121 -2.84 11.48 4.74
CA ALA A 121 -3.12 10.05 4.70
C ALA A 121 -2.50 9.38 3.46
N VAL A 122 -2.15 8.11 3.60
CA VAL A 122 -1.78 7.24 2.48
C VAL A 122 -2.65 5.99 2.48
N LEU A 123 -3.36 5.77 1.37
CA LEU A 123 -4.20 4.61 1.13
C LEU A 123 -3.42 3.64 0.25
N PHE A 124 -3.36 2.38 0.65
CA PHE A 124 -2.85 1.30 -0.17
C PHE A 124 -3.99 0.40 -0.63
N TYR A 125 -4.00 0.06 -1.90
CA TYR A 125 -4.94 -0.89 -2.49
C TYR A 125 -4.21 -1.90 -3.35
N PHE A 126 -4.65 -3.15 -3.24
CA PHE A 126 -4.11 -4.29 -3.96
C PHE A 126 -5.26 -5.11 -4.53
N ARG A 127 -5.22 -5.36 -5.84
CA ARG A 127 -6.03 -6.37 -6.51
C ARG A 127 -5.22 -7.65 -6.61
N ILE A 128 -5.71 -8.72 -5.99
CA ILE A 128 -5.07 -10.04 -5.99
C ILE A 128 -5.42 -10.75 -7.30
N LEU A 129 -6.70 -10.97 -7.58
CA LEU A 129 -7.18 -11.61 -8.81
C LEU A 129 -8.04 -10.64 -9.60
N SER A 130 -7.83 -10.63 -10.92
CA SER A 130 -8.64 -9.87 -11.87
C SER A 130 -9.84 -10.67 -12.35
N GLU A 131 -10.91 -9.96 -12.67
CA GLU A 131 -12.13 -10.52 -13.24
C GLU A 131 -12.45 -9.80 -14.55
N ALA A 132 -12.87 -10.56 -15.55
CA ALA A 132 -13.28 -10.01 -16.84
C ALA A 132 -14.59 -9.22 -16.67
N ASN A 133 -14.65 -8.02 -17.24
CA ASN A 133 -15.82 -7.14 -17.13
C ASN A 133 -16.24 -6.85 -15.68
N ALA A 134 -15.26 -6.72 -14.78
CA ALA A 134 -15.51 -6.37 -13.39
C ALA A 134 -16.20 -4.99 -13.26
N PRO A 135 -17.09 -4.82 -12.27
CA PRO A 135 -17.70 -3.52 -12.00
C PRO A 135 -16.65 -2.50 -11.53
N ILE A 136 -17.01 -1.21 -11.57
CA ILE A 136 -16.20 -0.16 -10.98
C ILE A 136 -16.14 -0.39 -9.47
N VAL A 137 -14.92 -0.52 -8.94
CA VAL A 137 -14.67 -0.68 -7.51
C VAL A 137 -14.49 0.70 -6.89
N TRP A 138 -15.21 0.95 -5.79
CA TRP A 138 -15.05 2.15 -4.96
C TRP A 138 -14.41 1.77 -3.63
N LEU A 139 -13.36 2.49 -3.26
CA LEU A 139 -12.65 2.32 -1.99
C LEU A 139 -12.98 3.49 -1.07
N ARG A 140 -13.69 3.19 0.01
CA ARG A 140 -13.93 4.13 1.11
C ARG A 140 -12.75 4.12 2.05
N THR A 141 -12.32 5.30 2.49
CA THR A 141 -11.25 5.43 3.49
C THR A 141 -11.83 5.55 4.90
N ALA A 142 -10.97 5.68 5.91
CA ALA A 142 -11.33 5.89 7.30
C ALA A 142 -10.32 6.81 8.00
N GLY A 143 -10.71 7.38 9.15
CA GLY A 143 -9.80 8.13 10.03
C GLY A 143 -9.56 9.58 9.64
N LEU A 144 -10.16 10.09 8.56
CA LEU A 144 -10.07 11.50 8.17
C LEU A 144 -10.99 12.38 9.02
N ASP A 145 -10.79 13.70 8.95
CA ASP A 145 -11.71 14.68 9.50
C ASP A 145 -12.87 14.92 8.53
N PRO A 146 -14.15 14.67 8.92
CA PRO A 146 -15.28 14.85 8.02
C PRO A 146 -15.55 16.31 7.61
N GLU A 147 -15.10 17.29 8.39
CA GLU A 147 -15.36 18.71 8.13
C GLU A 147 -14.27 19.39 7.29
N GLU A 148 -13.21 18.65 6.95
CA GLU A 148 -12.04 19.17 6.23
C GLU A 148 -11.97 18.67 4.79
N ASP A 149 -11.33 19.47 3.94
CA ASP A 149 -11.08 19.14 2.53
C ASP A 149 -9.67 18.58 2.32
N TYR A 150 -9.56 17.56 1.48
CA TYR A 150 -8.31 16.87 1.17
C TYR A 150 -8.00 16.91 -0.31
N ARG A 151 -6.79 17.35 -0.66
CA ARG A 151 -6.23 17.20 -1.99
C ARG A 151 -5.67 15.80 -2.17
N CYS A 152 -6.14 15.11 -3.20
CA CYS A 152 -5.54 13.86 -3.67
C CYS A 152 -4.37 14.17 -4.61
N LEU A 153 -3.17 13.70 -4.28
CA LEU A 153 -1.96 14.03 -5.03
C LEU A 153 -1.88 13.32 -6.38
N GLU A 154 -2.60 12.21 -6.54
CA GLU A 154 -2.56 11.38 -7.75
C GLU A 154 -3.44 11.92 -8.89
N ASP A 155 -4.48 12.69 -8.57
CA ASP A 155 -5.38 13.31 -9.58
C ASP A 155 -5.49 14.84 -9.46
N GLY A 156 -4.96 15.42 -8.38
CA GLY A 156 -4.99 16.86 -8.10
C GLY A 156 -6.33 17.40 -7.61
N ASN A 157 -7.35 16.56 -7.49
CA ASN A 157 -8.70 16.96 -7.08
C ASN A 157 -8.80 17.15 -5.56
N ILE A 158 -9.80 17.92 -5.14
CA ILE A 158 -10.12 18.16 -3.73
C ILE A 158 -11.42 17.43 -3.39
N TYR A 159 -11.42 16.76 -2.24
CA TYR A 159 -12.52 15.95 -1.74
C TYR A 159 -12.75 16.23 -0.25
N GLY A 160 -14.00 16.43 0.15
CA GLY A 160 -14.36 16.45 1.57
C GLY A 160 -14.02 15.12 2.24
N GLY A 161 -13.53 15.17 3.48
CA GLY A 161 -13.21 13.99 4.27
C GLY A 161 -14.44 13.10 4.50
N ASP A 162 -15.61 13.71 4.65
CA ASP A 162 -16.91 13.03 4.70
C ASP A 162 -17.20 12.23 3.41
N ARG A 163 -16.98 12.81 2.24
CA ARG A 163 -17.13 12.16 0.93
C ARG A 163 -16.16 10.99 0.80
N LEU A 164 -14.90 11.17 1.17
CA LEU A 164 -13.89 10.13 1.09
C LEU A 164 -14.23 8.91 1.98
N MET A 165 -14.81 9.15 3.16
CA MET A 165 -15.21 8.08 4.08
C MET A 165 -16.56 7.43 3.71
N ASN A 166 -17.50 8.17 3.13
CA ASN A 166 -18.84 7.65 2.82
C ASN A 166 -19.01 7.15 1.37
N ALA A 167 -18.46 7.87 0.39
CA ALA A 167 -18.54 7.52 -1.03
C ALA A 167 -17.25 6.85 -1.55
N GLY A 168 -16.09 7.31 -1.10
CA GLY A 168 -14.79 6.77 -1.48
C GLY A 168 -14.25 7.30 -2.81
N LEU A 169 -13.15 6.67 -3.25
CA LEU A 169 -12.47 6.94 -4.51
C LEU A 169 -12.65 5.76 -5.47
N ALA A 170 -12.81 6.06 -6.75
CA ALA A 170 -12.85 5.03 -7.78
C ALA A 170 -11.45 4.43 -7.93
N VAL A 171 -11.36 3.10 -7.88
CA VAL A 171 -10.13 2.38 -8.18
C VAL A 171 -9.85 2.52 -9.68
N PRO A 172 -8.67 3.02 -10.09
CA PRO A 172 -8.37 3.20 -11.51
C PRO A 172 -8.33 1.85 -12.24
N PRO A 173 -8.56 1.83 -13.56
CA PRO A 173 -8.40 0.61 -14.36
C PRO A 173 -6.99 0.05 -14.21
N MET A 174 -6.91 -1.21 -13.76
CA MET A 174 -5.66 -1.94 -13.59
C MET A 174 -5.83 -3.34 -14.19
N PRO A 175 -5.30 -3.58 -15.41
CA PRO A 175 -5.42 -4.86 -16.08
C PRO A 175 -4.51 -5.92 -15.44
N GLY A 176 -5.03 -7.14 -15.33
CA GLY A 176 -4.29 -8.31 -14.85
C GLY A 176 -4.30 -8.49 -13.33
N ASP A 177 -3.70 -9.59 -12.90
CA ASP A 177 -3.59 -9.98 -11.50
C ASP A 177 -2.50 -9.19 -10.77
N PHE A 178 -2.57 -9.22 -9.43
CA PHE A 178 -1.55 -8.68 -8.52
C PHE A 178 -1.19 -7.22 -8.80
N GLN A 179 -2.19 -6.38 -9.06
CA GLN A 179 -2.03 -4.95 -9.31
C GLN A 179 -2.16 -4.16 -8.02
N SER A 180 -1.53 -3.00 -7.97
CA SER A 180 -1.56 -2.13 -6.80
C SER A 180 -1.66 -0.66 -7.19
N PHE A 181 -2.28 0.11 -6.30
CA PHE A 181 -2.40 1.56 -6.40
C PHE A 181 -2.33 2.17 -5.01
N ILE A 182 -1.88 3.43 -4.94
CA ILE A 182 -1.93 4.21 -3.72
C ILE A 182 -2.60 5.55 -3.98
N TRP A 183 -3.22 6.11 -2.94
CA TRP A 183 -3.62 7.51 -2.93
C TRP A 183 -2.94 8.21 -1.75
N ARG A 184 -2.47 9.42 -1.97
CA ARG A 184 -1.92 10.30 -0.95
C ARG A 184 -2.84 11.50 -0.84
N LEU A 185 -3.32 11.74 0.37
CA LEU A 185 -4.24 12.81 0.69
C LEU A 185 -3.53 13.82 1.59
N ARG A 186 -3.75 15.10 1.34
CA ARG A 186 -3.29 16.20 2.20
C ARG A 186 -4.40 17.20 2.40
N ARG A 187 -4.69 17.56 3.66
CA ARG A 187 -5.64 18.61 4.02
C ARG A 187 -5.25 19.93 3.35
N VAL A 188 -6.24 20.64 2.82
CA VAL A 188 -6.08 21.90 2.07
C VAL A 188 -5.96 23.08 3.03
#